data_AF-A0A6B0YFZ2-F1
#
_entry.id   AF-A0A6B0YFZ2-F1
#
_cell.length_a   1.000
_cell.length_b   1.000
_cell.length_c   1.000
_cell.angle_alpha   90.00
_cell.angle_beta   90.00
_cell.angle_gamma   90.00
#
_symmetry.space_group_name_H-M   'P 1'
#
loop_
_entity.id
_entity.type
_entity.pdbx_description
1 polymer ?
#
loop_
_entity_poly.entity_id
_entity_poly.type
_entity_poly.pdbx_seq_one_letter_code
_entity_poly.pdbx_strand_id
1 'polypeptide(L)'
;MLRSTVPVPLAVALAWALSASAAEDRPDPRNDDPVQVVRDDSPEPEEVIVIGEPEDPFKPHDFEYMQSTYDARGRGSCLYRRGDYAESFPYLLAAAKRGFKYAQARVSFLYQQGLGTSRDAEASIGWLSVAAMGTTHPQIRNRFLEVWRQVPDEQRPYYQRVVNDYRTKYASRRHRVTCDFSPKAGSHIPSLTCRFADEANYMDINAILEGRAPVSTPPNPYGAGC
;
A
#
# COMPACT_ATOMS: atom_id res chain seq x y z
N MET A 1 -29.20 11.43 -65.88
CA MET A 1 -30.12 10.79 -66.84
C MET A 1 -29.81 9.30 -66.89
N LEU A 2 -30.84 8.49 -66.62
CA LEU A 2 -31.14 7.09 -67.02
C LEU A 2 -30.04 6.02 -66.88
N ARG A 3 -30.16 5.09 -65.91
CA ARG A 3 -30.90 3.79 -65.97
C ARG A 3 -30.30 2.79 -66.98
N SER A 4 -29.82 1.64 -66.48
CA SER A 4 -30.36 0.35 -66.92
C SER A 4 -30.02 -0.75 -65.91
N THR A 5 -30.98 -1.65 -65.76
CA THR A 5 -31.12 -2.69 -64.75
C THR A 5 -31.62 -3.96 -65.44
N VAL A 6 -31.38 -5.12 -64.80
CA VAL A 6 -32.05 -6.44 -64.92
C VAL A 6 -31.73 -7.27 -66.20
N PRO A 7 -31.82 -8.63 -66.23
CA PRO A 7 -32.48 -9.50 -65.25
C PRO A 7 -31.85 -10.84 -64.81
N VAL A 8 -32.39 -11.29 -63.68
CA VAL A 8 -32.37 -12.63 -63.08
C VAL A 8 -33.29 -13.59 -63.87
N PRO A 9 -33.07 -14.91 -63.80
CA PRO A 9 -34.22 -15.79 -63.54
C PRO A 9 -33.98 -16.82 -62.42
N LEU A 10 -35.04 -16.99 -61.63
CA LEU A 10 -35.27 -18.03 -60.63
C LEU A 10 -35.77 -19.34 -61.28
N ALA A 11 -35.33 -20.49 -60.75
CA ALA A 11 -36.07 -21.77 -60.73
C ALA A 11 -35.37 -22.68 -59.69
N VAL A 12 -35.84 -22.82 -58.45
CA VAL A 12 -36.90 -23.71 -57.92
C VAL A 12 -36.49 -25.19 -57.81
N ALA A 13 -36.30 -25.58 -56.53
CA ALA A 13 -36.63 -26.83 -55.84
C ALA A 13 -36.06 -28.19 -56.32
N LEU A 14 -35.45 -28.92 -55.38
CA LEU A 14 -36.05 -30.11 -54.76
C LEU A 14 -35.14 -30.65 -53.64
N ALA A 15 -35.75 -30.91 -52.48
CA ALA A 15 -35.14 -31.48 -51.30
C ALA A 15 -35.18 -33.01 -51.38
N TRP A 16 -34.11 -33.71 -50.99
CA TRP A 16 -34.18 -35.05 -50.39
C TRP A 16 -33.12 -35.20 -49.30
N ALA A 17 -33.57 -35.73 -48.17
CA ALA A 17 -32.81 -36.06 -46.98
C ALA A 17 -31.81 -37.21 -47.22
N LEU A 18 -30.77 -37.31 -46.39
CA LEU A 18 -30.46 -38.53 -45.61
C LEU A 18 -29.13 -38.38 -44.82
N SER A 19 -29.27 -38.67 -43.53
CA SER A 19 -28.30 -39.32 -42.63
C SER A 19 -27.06 -38.57 -42.14
N ALA A 20 -27.10 -38.31 -40.84
CA ALA A 20 -25.95 -38.11 -39.98
C ALA A 20 -25.01 -39.33 -39.95
N SER A 21 -23.71 -39.08 -39.84
CA SER A 21 -22.89 -39.62 -38.73
C SER A 21 -21.51 -38.98 -38.73
N ALA A 22 -21.10 -38.52 -37.56
CA ALA A 22 -19.76 -38.06 -37.25
C ALA A 22 -18.69 -39.12 -37.59
N ALA A 23 -17.54 -38.66 -38.08
CA ALA A 23 -16.29 -39.43 -38.03
C ALA A 23 -15.16 -38.45 -37.68
N GLU A 24 -14.48 -38.82 -36.60
CA GLU A 24 -13.51 -38.06 -35.80
C GLU A 24 -12.24 -37.65 -36.57
N ASP A 25 -11.84 -36.39 -36.38
CA ASP A 25 -10.55 -35.87 -36.82
C ASP A 25 -9.46 -36.28 -35.81
N ARG A 26 -8.47 -37.05 -36.23
CA ARG A 26 -7.33 -37.50 -35.38
C ARG A 26 -6.14 -36.57 -35.60
N PRO A 27 -5.57 -35.95 -34.56
CA PRO A 27 -4.36 -35.15 -34.70
C PRO A 27 -3.08 -35.99 -34.88
N ASP A 28 -2.22 -35.55 -35.80
CA ASP A 28 -0.92 -36.10 -36.22
C ASP A 28 0.19 -35.82 -35.17
N PRO A 29 0.97 -36.82 -34.72
CA PRO A 29 1.90 -36.67 -33.59
C PRO A 29 3.35 -36.39 -34.01
N ARG A 30 3.61 -35.44 -34.91
CA ARG A 30 5.01 -35.14 -35.36
C ARG A 30 5.30 -33.66 -35.60
N ASN A 31 5.10 -32.82 -34.59
CA ASN A 31 5.75 -31.51 -34.58
C ASN A 31 6.29 -31.17 -33.18
N ASP A 32 7.46 -31.73 -32.85
CA ASP A 32 8.26 -31.34 -31.69
C ASP A 32 9.14 -30.15 -32.05
N ASP A 33 8.52 -28.99 -32.31
CA ASP A 33 9.25 -27.73 -32.21
C ASP A 33 9.44 -27.44 -30.71
N PRO A 34 10.67 -27.23 -30.21
CA PRO A 34 10.87 -26.91 -28.81
C PRO A 34 10.22 -25.55 -28.53
N VAL A 35 9.10 -25.58 -27.81
CA VAL A 35 8.48 -24.39 -27.22
C VAL A 35 9.57 -23.72 -26.38
N GLN A 36 10.09 -22.60 -26.89
CA GLN A 36 10.90 -21.70 -26.09
C GLN A 36 9.98 -21.16 -25.01
N VAL A 37 10.07 -21.75 -23.81
CA VAL A 37 9.49 -21.17 -22.61
C VAL A 37 10.26 -19.87 -22.38
N VAL A 38 9.75 -18.77 -22.91
CA VAL A 38 10.15 -17.44 -22.46
C VAL A 38 9.75 -17.42 -21.00
N ARG A 39 10.72 -17.62 -20.11
CA ARG A 39 10.54 -17.31 -18.70
C ARG A 39 10.36 -15.81 -18.68
N ASP A 40 9.14 -15.39 -18.42
CA ASP A 40 8.87 -14.01 -18.06
C ASP A 40 9.55 -13.78 -16.71
N ASP A 41 10.85 -13.45 -16.76
CA ASP A 41 11.64 -13.00 -15.61
C ASP A 41 11.35 -11.52 -15.31
N SER A 42 10.23 -10.98 -15.78
CA SER A 42 9.69 -9.75 -15.22
C SER A 42 9.43 -10.00 -13.75
N PRO A 43 10.04 -9.24 -12.82
CA PRO A 43 9.73 -9.39 -11.41
C PRO A 43 8.23 -9.09 -11.25
N GLU A 44 7.44 -10.13 -10.99
CA GLU A 44 6.07 -9.92 -10.54
C GLU A 44 6.14 -9.00 -9.33
N PRO A 45 5.39 -7.88 -9.32
CA PRO A 45 5.49 -6.93 -8.22
C PRO A 45 5.12 -7.70 -6.95
N GLU A 46 6.12 -7.91 -6.09
CA GLU A 46 5.95 -8.54 -4.78
C GLU A 46 4.67 -7.99 -4.15
N GLU A 47 3.69 -8.87 -3.94
CA GLU A 47 2.38 -8.49 -3.44
C GLU A 47 2.55 -7.61 -2.21
N VAL A 48 2.03 -6.39 -2.31
CA VAL A 48 1.76 -5.59 -1.12
C VAL A 48 0.69 -6.37 -0.38
N ILE A 49 1.07 -7.22 0.58
CA ILE A 49 0.12 -7.93 1.43
C ILE A 49 -0.56 -6.85 2.29
N VAL A 50 -1.63 -6.29 1.74
CA VAL A 50 -2.56 -5.41 2.45
C VAL A 50 -3.38 -6.34 3.33
N ILE A 51 -2.78 -6.80 4.43
CA ILE A 51 -3.56 -7.32 5.54
C ILE A 51 -4.54 -6.21 5.89
N GLY A 52 -5.84 -6.53 5.78
CA GLY A 52 -6.94 -5.60 5.87
C GLY A 52 -6.89 -4.75 7.12
N GLU A 53 -7.65 -3.65 7.12
CA GLU A 53 -7.82 -2.85 8.34
C GLU A 53 -8.38 -3.77 9.45
N PRO A 54 -7.81 -3.70 10.67
CA PRO A 54 -8.24 -4.56 11.77
C PRO A 54 -9.74 -4.32 12.04
N GLU A 55 -10.53 -5.39 12.06
CA GLU A 55 -11.99 -5.34 12.21
C GLU A 55 -12.43 -4.63 13.51
N ASP A 56 -11.60 -4.72 14.55
CA ASP A 56 -11.79 -4.06 15.84
C ASP A 56 -10.55 -3.24 16.22
N PRO A 57 -10.65 -1.89 16.30
CA PRO A 57 -9.56 -1.00 16.73
C PRO A 57 -9.01 -1.29 18.14
N PHE A 58 -9.76 -2.00 18.97
CA PHE A 58 -9.38 -2.30 20.35
C PHE A 58 -8.72 -3.66 20.53
N LYS A 59 -8.91 -4.58 19.57
CA LYS A 59 -8.27 -5.90 19.58
C LYS A 59 -6.75 -5.75 19.41
N PRO A 60 -5.93 -6.46 20.20
CA PRO A 60 -4.48 -6.50 19.97
C PRO A 60 -4.16 -7.03 18.57
N HIS A 61 -3.20 -6.41 17.91
CA HIS A 61 -2.73 -6.88 16.61
C HIS A 61 -1.88 -8.13 16.77
N ASP A 62 -2.10 -9.12 15.89
CA ASP A 62 -1.24 -10.29 15.84
C ASP A 62 0.19 -9.95 15.35
N PHE A 63 1.10 -10.90 15.54
CA PHE A 63 2.49 -10.75 15.17
C PHE A 63 2.68 -10.53 13.66
N GLU A 64 1.91 -11.22 12.82
CA GLU A 64 2.01 -11.15 11.35
C GLU A 64 1.62 -9.76 10.81
N TYR A 65 0.53 -9.18 11.35
CA TYR A 65 0.11 -7.81 11.07
C TYR A 65 1.18 -6.80 11.44
N MET A 66 1.79 -6.93 12.62
CA MET A 66 2.83 -6.01 13.05
C MET A 66 4.08 -6.15 12.17
N GLN A 67 4.52 -7.38 11.91
CA GLN A 67 5.69 -7.69 11.10
C GLN A 67 5.54 -7.13 9.67
N SER A 68 4.44 -7.46 8.99
CA SER A 68 4.16 -6.96 7.63
C SER A 68 4.12 -5.43 7.57
N THR A 69 3.65 -4.77 8.64
CA THR A 69 3.65 -3.31 8.74
C THR A 69 5.04 -2.73 8.88
N TYR A 70 5.89 -3.36 9.70
CA TYR A 70 7.27 -2.95 9.84
C TYR A 70 8.06 -3.14 8.55
N ASP A 71 7.82 -4.23 7.83
CA ASP A 71 8.45 -4.51 6.55
C ASP A 71 8.03 -3.50 5.48
N ALA A 72 6.72 -3.22 5.37
CA ALA A 72 6.22 -2.17 4.47
C ALA A 72 6.80 -0.79 4.83
N ARG A 73 6.83 -0.43 6.12
CA ARG A 73 7.44 0.82 6.58
C ARG A 73 8.92 0.88 6.22
N GLY A 74 9.66 -0.21 6.43
CA GLY A 74 11.09 -0.34 6.13
C GLY A 74 11.37 -0.19 4.64
N ARG A 75 10.78 -1.07 3.82
CA ARG A 75 10.91 -1.08 2.35
C ARG A 75 10.49 0.25 1.73
N GLY A 76 9.31 0.77 2.11
CA GLY A 76 8.85 2.07 1.65
C GLY A 76 9.80 3.21 2.06
N SER A 77 10.38 3.17 3.26
CA SER A 77 11.39 4.16 3.68
C SER A 77 12.67 4.11 2.84
N CYS A 78 13.06 2.91 2.42
CA CYS A 78 14.24 2.68 1.60
C CYS A 78 14.07 3.19 0.18
N LEU A 79 12.99 2.80 -0.49
CA LEU A 79 12.64 3.27 -1.82
C LEU A 79 12.51 4.80 -1.85
N TYR A 80 11.82 5.38 -0.86
CA TYR A 80 11.70 6.83 -0.73
C TYR A 80 13.05 7.54 -0.64
N ARG A 81 14.02 6.98 0.11
CA ARG A 81 15.37 7.55 0.24
C ARG A 81 16.17 7.50 -1.05
N ARG A 82 15.92 6.49 -1.89
CA ARG A 82 16.59 6.30 -3.19
C ARG A 82 15.98 7.17 -4.29
N GLY A 83 14.78 7.67 -4.08
CA GLY A 83 14.04 8.48 -5.06
C GLY A 83 13.00 7.68 -5.84
N ASP A 84 12.83 6.39 -5.54
CA ASP A 84 11.90 5.48 -6.22
C ASP A 84 10.47 5.68 -5.68
N TYR A 85 9.92 6.87 -5.91
CA TYR A 85 8.68 7.30 -5.26
C TYR A 85 7.44 6.50 -5.67
N ALA A 86 7.37 6.05 -6.93
CA ALA A 86 6.28 5.22 -7.44
C ALA A 86 6.20 3.87 -6.70
N GLU A 87 7.33 3.19 -6.57
CA GLU A 87 7.42 1.94 -5.84
C GLU A 87 7.28 2.16 -4.33
N SER A 88 7.80 3.27 -3.81
CA SER A 88 7.71 3.60 -2.38
C SER A 88 6.28 3.87 -1.90
N PHE A 89 5.45 4.48 -2.74
CA PHE A 89 4.14 4.99 -2.37
C PHE A 89 3.22 3.92 -1.74
N PRO A 90 2.98 2.74 -2.34
CA PRO A 90 2.09 1.74 -1.77
C PRO A 90 2.55 1.22 -0.40
N TYR A 91 3.84 0.96 -0.23
CA TYR A 91 4.40 0.50 1.06
C TYR A 91 4.28 1.56 2.15
N LEU A 92 4.58 2.83 1.81
CA LEU A 92 4.40 3.94 2.75
C LEU A 92 2.92 4.19 3.07
N LEU A 93 2.02 4.04 2.10
CA LEU A 93 0.58 4.18 2.31
C LEU A 93 0.05 3.11 3.27
N ALA A 94 0.49 1.85 3.12
CA ALA A 94 0.15 0.76 4.04
C ALA A 94 0.58 1.11 5.47
N ALA A 95 1.83 1.53 5.68
CA ALA A 95 2.30 1.95 7.00
C ALA A 95 1.60 3.22 7.52
N ALA A 96 1.26 4.16 6.64
CA ALA A 96 0.58 5.41 7.01
C ALA A 96 -0.85 5.17 7.53
N LYS A 97 -1.59 4.28 6.86
CA LYS A 97 -2.92 3.83 7.28
C LYS A 97 -2.88 3.24 8.69
N ARG A 98 -1.81 2.51 9.02
CA ARG A 98 -1.60 1.84 10.32
C ARG A 98 -1.04 2.76 11.41
N GLY A 99 -1.04 4.08 11.21
CA GLY A 99 -0.75 5.04 12.27
C GLY A 99 0.71 5.49 12.41
N PHE A 100 1.61 5.10 11.50
CA PHE A 100 3.02 5.48 11.57
C PHE A 100 3.29 6.90 11.05
N LYS A 101 3.76 7.78 11.94
CA LYS A 101 3.86 9.23 11.68
C LYS A 101 4.80 9.62 10.53
N TYR A 102 5.97 8.99 10.43
CA TYR A 102 6.89 9.27 9.32
C TYR A 102 6.32 8.80 7.98
N ALA A 103 5.61 7.68 7.96
CA ALA A 103 4.94 7.21 6.75
C ALA A 103 3.82 8.17 6.35
N GLN A 104 2.98 8.61 7.29
CA GLN A 104 1.93 9.61 7.06
C GLN A 104 2.50 10.93 6.51
N ALA A 105 3.60 11.43 7.06
CA ALA A 105 4.24 12.66 6.59
C ALA A 105 4.83 12.50 5.17
N ARG A 106 5.42 11.35 4.85
CA ARG A 106 5.95 11.09 3.50
C ARG A 106 4.84 10.92 2.47
N VAL A 107 3.78 10.18 2.79
CA VAL A 107 2.62 10.04 1.90
C VAL A 107 2.00 11.40 1.61
N SER A 108 1.87 12.27 2.62
CA SER A 108 1.47 13.66 2.43
C SER A 108 2.36 14.38 1.41
N PHE A 109 3.68 14.27 1.54
CA PHE A 109 4.61 14.89 0.62
C PHE A 109 4.47 14.35 -0.80
N LEU A 110 4.32 13.03 -0.97
CA LEU A 110 4.13 12.40 -2.27
C LEU A 110 2.85 12.90 -2.97
N TYR A 111 1.73 13.01 -2.25
CA TYR A 111 0.51 13.62 -2.78
C TYR A 111 0.66 15.11 -3.09
N GLN A 112 1.40 15.86 -2.27
CA GLN A 112 1.63 17.29 -2.50
C GLN A 112 2.43 17.54 -3.79
N GLN A 113 3.42 16.69 -4.06
CA GLN A 113 4.30 16.83 -5.23
C GLN A 113 3.80 16.07 -6.46
N GLY A 114 2.89 15.10 -6.29
CA GLY A 114 2.50 14.19 -7.36
C GLY A 114 3.61 13.20 -7.73
N LEU A 115 4.34 12.70 -6.73
CA LEU A 115 5.46 11.78 -6.92
C LEU A 115 4.99 10.35 -6.66
N GLY A 116 5.01 9.50 -7.69
CA GLY A 116 4.52 8.12 -7.58
C GLY A 116 3.01 7.99 -7.43
N THR A 117 2.29 9.11 -7.44
CA THR A 117 0.83 9.22 -7.37
C THR A 117 0.41 10.54 -8.02
N SER A 118 -0.87 10.69 -8.34
CA SER A 118 -1.42 11.97 -8.80
C SER A 118 -1.41 12.99 -7.67
N ARG A 119 -1.21 14.26 -8.03
CA ARG A 119 -1.19 15.36 -7.07
C ARG A 119 -2.58 15.53 -6.44
N ASP A 120 -2.65 15.53 -5.12
CA ASP A 120 -3.89 15.66 -4.35
C ASP A 120 -3.65 16.50 -3.09
N ALA A 121 -4.15 17.74 -3.10
CA ALA A 121 -3.97 18.67 -1.99
C ALA A 121 -4.78 18.26 -0.75
N GLU A 122 -5.95 17.64 -0.95
CA GLU A 122 -6.85 17.23 0.14
C GLU A 122 -6.31 16.01 0.86
N ALA A 123 -5.89 14.99 0.11
CA ALA A 123 -5.22 13.83 0.69
C ALA A 123 -3.92 14.25 1.39
N SER A 124 -3.13 15.14 0.77
CA SER A 124 -1.90 15.66 1.36
C SER A 124 -2.15 16.31 2.74
N ILE A 125 -3.08 17.26 2.84
CA ILE A 125 -3.34 17.95 4.12
C ILE A 125 -4.00 17.00 5.14
N GLY A 126 -4.84 16.07 4.67
CA GLY A 126 -5.40 14.98 5.47
C GLY A 126 -4.31 14.18 6.15
N TRP A 127 -3.43 13.53 5.38
CA TRP A 127 -2.31 12.72 5.90
C TRP A 127 -1.36 13.52 6.80
N LEU A 128 -0.99 14.73 6.40
CA LEU A 128 -0.09 15.60 7.17
C LEU A 128 -0.69 15.98 8.53
N SER A 129 -2.00 16.23 8.57
CA SER A 129 -2.70 16.59 9.79
C SER A 129 -2.70 15.48 10.83
N VAL A 130 -2.73 14.21 10.39
CA VAL A 130 -2.66 13.03 11.24
C VAL A 130 -1.24 12.82 11.76
N ALA A 131 -0.25 12.97 10.87
CA ALA A 131 1.16 12.89 11.22
C ALA A 131 1.53 13.89 12.33
N ALA A 132 0.96 15.10 12.26
CA ALA A 132 1.20 16.19 13.20
C ALA A 132 0.48 16.05 14.57
N MET A 133 -0.40 15.05 14.77
CA MET A 133 -1.12 14.87 16.03
C MET A 133 -0.26 14.27 17.14
N GLY A 134 -0.55 14.62 18.40
CA GLY A 134 0.07 13.99 19.57
C GLY A 134 1.59 14.16 19.61
N THR A 135 2.30 13.14 20.09
CA THR A 135 3.78 13.10 20.09
C THR A 135 4.30 12.88 18.67
N THR A 136 4.90 13.90 18.08
CA THR A 136 5.38 13.89 16.68
C THR A 136 6.66 14.70 16.54
N HIS A 137 7.33 14.56 15.41
CA HIS A 137 8.55 15.31 15.11
C HIS A 137 8.22 16.81 14.93
N PRO A 138 8.97 17.75 15.54
CA PRO A 138 8.72 19.17 15.39
C PRO A 138 8.63 19.63 13.93
N GLN A 139 9.47 19.07 13.04
CA GLN A 139 9.42 19.40 11.61
C GLN A 139 8.08 19.01 10.96
N ILE A 140 7.50 17.85 11.32
CA ILE A 140 6.20 17.42 10.78
C ILE A 140 5.10 18.37 11.25
N ARG A 141 5.10 18.71 12.56
CA ARG A 141 4.15 19.66 13.12
C ARG A 141 4.27 21.02 12.44
N ASN A 142 5.48 21.54 12.31
CA ASN A 142 5.73 22.85 11.70
C ASN A 142 5.32 22.86 10.22
N ARG A 143 5.58 21.78 9.50
CA ARG A 143 5.16 21.63 8.10
C ARG A 143 3.63 21.66 7.97
N PHE A 144 2.90 20.98 8.85
CA PHE A 144 1.43 21.07 8.88
C PHE A 144 0.95 22.51 9.12
N LEU A 145 1.52 23.19 10.11
CA LEU A 145 1.14 24.57 10.44
C LEU A 145 1.44 25.55 9.29
N GLU A 146 2.53 25.34 8.57
CA GLU A 146 2.85 26.10 7.37
C GLU A 146 1.80 25.91 6.26
N VAL A 147 1.49 24.66 5.94
CA VAL A 147 0.46 24.35 4.93
C VAL A 147 -0.91 24.90 5.36
N TRP A 148 -1.27 24.75 6.63
CA TRP A 148 -2.55 25.25 7.17
C TRP A 148 -2.65 26.78 7.09
N ARG A 149 -1.56 27.51 7.29
CA ARG A 149 -1.54 28.98 7.16
C ARG A 149 -1.79 29.45 5.73
N GLN A 150 -1.44 28.63 4.73
CA GLN A 150 -1.66 28.95 3.32
C GLN A 150 -3.10 28.70 2.87
N VAL A 151 -3.92 28.02 3.68
CA VAL A 151 -5.34 27.76 3.36
C VAL A 151 -6.16 29.05 3.52
N PRO A 152 -6.83 29.53 2.45
CA PRO A 152 -7.71 30.70 2.52
C PRO A 152 -8.83 30.52 3.55
N ASP A 153 -9.18 31.59 4.28
CA ASP A 153 -10.17 31.54 5.36
C ASP A 153 -11.53 30.98 4.91
N GLU A 154 -11.95 31.31 3.68
CA GLU A 154 -13.18 30.80 3.07
C GLU A 154 -13.17 29.26 2.91
N GLN A 155 -12.02 28.67 2.59
CA GLN A 155 -11.87 27.22 2.38
C GLN A 155 -11.56 26.46 3.67
N ARG A 156 -11.24 27.14 4.78
CA ARG A 156 -10.89 26.48 6.05
C ARG A 156 -11.96 25.51 6.56
N PRO A 157 -13.27 25.82 6.53
CA PRO A 157 -14.29 24.88 6.99
C PRO A 157 -14.33 23.59 6.17
N TYR A 158 -13.99 23.67 4.88
CA TYR A 158 -13.88 22.50 4.00
C TYR A 158 -12.72 21.60 4.43
N TYR A 159 -11.50 22.14 4.45
CA TYR A 159 -10.31 21.39 4.84
C TYR A 159 -10.37 20.90 6.28
N GLN A 160 -11.06 21.62 7.18
CA GLN A 160 -11.28 21.17 8.55
C GLN A 160 -12.08 19.85 8.59
N ARG A 161 -13.06 19.66 7.70
CA ARG A 161 -13.80 18.39 7.59
C ARG A 161 -12.89 17.26 7.12
N VAL A 162 -12.07 17.51 6.09
CA VAL A 162 -11.08 16.54 5.60
C VAL A 162 -10.10 16.14 6.71
N VAL A 163 -9.55 17.13 7.42
CA VAL A 163 -8.66 16.90 8.56
C VAL A 163 -9.35 16.06 9.63
N ASN A 164 -10.58 16.38 10.01
CA ASN A 164 -11.30 15.64 11.05
C ASN A 164 -11.58 14.18 10.64
N ASP A 165 -11.93 13.95 9.37
CA ASP A 165 -12.16 12.60 8.84
C ASP A 165 -10.88 11.75 8.90
N TYR A 166 -9.78 12.28 8.36
CA TYR A 166 -8.48 11.59 8.35
C TYR A 166 -7.98 11.30 9.76
N ARG A 167 -8.12 12.26 10.68
CA ARG A 167 -7.74 12.06 12.09
C ARG A 167 -8.59 11.01 12.78
N THR A 168 -9.87 10.89 12.42
CA THR A 168 -10.75 9.88 13.00
C THR A 168 -10.38 8.48 12.52
N LYS A 169 -10.03 8.34 11.23
CA LYS A 169 -9.69 7.05 10.59
C LYS A 169 -8.26 6.58 10.88
N TYR A 170 -7.28 7.48 10.80
CA TYR A 170 -5.86 7.10 10.72
C TYR A 170 -5.00 7.57 11.91
N ALA A 171 -5.59 8.15 12.96
CA ALA A 171 -4.82 8.53 14.14
C ALA A 171 -4.08 7.34 14.75
N SER A 172 -2.81 7.53 15.09
CA SER A 172 -1.93 6.47 15.64
C SER A 172 -2.59 5.70 16.80
N ARG A 173 -3.33 6.38 17.68
CA ARG A 173 -4.04 5.75 18.81
C ARG A 173 -5.13 4.76 18.38
N ARG A 174 -5.81 4.99 17.25
CA ARG A 174 -6.83 4.07 16.69
C ARG A 174 -6.21 2.78 16.20
N HIS A 175 -4.95 2.85 15.78
CA HIS A 175 -4.18 1.70 15.28
C HIS A 175 -3.28 1.11 16.37
N ARG A 176 -3.52 1.45 17.64
CA ARG A 176 -2.70 1.01 18.79
C ARG A 176 -1.21 1.30 18.61
N VAL A 177 -0.85 2.38 17.90
CA VAL A 177 0.54 2.85 17.72
C VAL A 177 0.84 3.97 18.70
N THR A 178 1.90 3.78 19.49
CA THR A 178 2.45 4.79 20.39
C THR A 178 3.72 5.38 19.78
N CYS A 179 3.93 6.68 19.98
CA CYS A 179 5.14 7.36 19.54
C CYS A 179 5.76 8.09 20.72
N ASP A 180 7.06 7.95 20.86
CA ASP A 180 7.86 8.56 21.93
C ASP A 180 9.21 9.04 21.38
N PHE A 181 9.82 9.96 22.11
CA PHE A 181 11.19 10.39 21.84
C PHE A 181 12.12 9.57 22.71
N SER A 182 12.79 8.60 22.10
CA SER A 182 13.78 7.76 22.76
C SER A 182 15.19 8.11 22.26
N PRO A 183 16.20 8.21 23.14
CA PRO A 183 17.58 8.35 22.71
C PRO A 183 17.99 7.11 21.92
N LYS A 184 18.74 7.30 20.83
CA LYS A 184 19.34 6.17 20.11
C LYS A 184 20.51 5.63 20.92
N ALA A 185 20.74 4.31 20.86
CA ALA A 185 21.92 3.71 21.49
C ALA A 185 23.20 4.44 21.02
N GLY A 186 24.01 4.92 21.96
CA GLY A 186 25.22 5.70 21.67
C GLY A 186 25.01 7.17 21.27
N SER A 187 23.78 7.69 21.32
CA SER A 187 23.48 9.10 21.03
C SER A 187 22.54 9.71 22.07
N HIS A 188 22.88 10.90 22.56
CA HIS A 188 22.01 11.70 23.41
C HIS A 188 20.93 12.45 22.61
N ILE A 189 20.93 12.34 21.28
CA ILE A 189 19.94 12.99 20.43
C ILE A 189 18.69 12.10 20.40
N PRO A 190 17.57 12.56 20.97
CA PRO A 190 16.34 11.79 20.96
C PRO A 190 15.80 11.69 19.53
N SER A 191 15.28 10.53 19.18
CA SER A 191 14.62 10.30 17.90
C SER A 191 13.18 9.89 18.12
N LEU A 192 12.27 10.44 17.31
CA LEU A 192 10.88 10.00 17.32
C LEU A 192 10.84 8.55 16.85
N THR A 193 10.39 7.65 17.72
CA THR A 193 10.14 6.26 17.40
C THR A 193 8.65 6.00 17.60
N CYS A 194 8.03 5.36 16.60
CA CYS A 194 6.64 4.90 16.69
C CYS A 194 6.65 3.38 16.61
N ARG A 195 5.88 2.74 17.47
CA ARG A 195 5.75 1.28 17.58
C ARG A 195 4.34 0.88 17.97
N PHE A 196 3.95 -0.35 17.70
CA PHE A 196 2.70 -0.89 18.23
C PHE A 196 2.79 -0.99 19.75
N ALA A 197 1.70 -0.62 20.43
CA ALA A 197 1.54 -0.78 21.87
C ALA A 197 1.51 -2.26 22.26
N ASP A 198 1.09 -3.12 21.32
CA ASP A 198 0.93 -4.56 21.53
C ASP A 198 2.25 -5.34 21.53
N GLU A 199 3.37 -4.73 21.12
CA GLU A 199 4.68 -5.41 21.12
C GLU A 199 5.03 -6.03 22.49
N ALA A 200 4.65 -5.35 23.57
CA ALA A 200 4.88 -5.84 24.92
C ALA A 200 4.13 -7.16 25.22
N ASN A 201 3.02 -7.44 24.53
CA ASN A 201 2.23 -8.67 24.71
C ASN A 201 2.93 -9.90 24.12
N TYR A 202 3.88 -9.70 23.20
CA TYR A 202 4.62 -10.77 22.52
C TYR A 202 6.04 -10.94 23.06
N MET A 203 6.44 -10.12 24.04
CA MET A 203 7.65 -10.35 24.82
C MET A 203 7.39 -11.53 25.75
N ASP A 204 7.95 -12.70 25.42
CA ASP A 204 7.87 -13.89 26.27
C ASP A 204 8.73 -13.70 27.53
N ILE A 205 8.08 -13.23 28.59
CA ILE A 205 8.70 -13.05 29.92
C ILE A 205 9.25 -14.39 30.42
N ASN A 206 8.60 -15.52 30.11
CA ASN A 206 9.06 -16.83 30.55
C ASN A 206 10.32 -17.25 29.78
N ALA A 207 10.43 -16.96 28.47
CA ALA A 207 11.68 -17.17 27.73
C ALA A 207 12.84 -16.40 28.35
N ILE A 208 12.62 -15.13 28.75
CA ILE A 208 13.64 -14.32 29.44
C ILE A 208 14.04 -14.95 30.78
N LEU A 209 13.07 -15.40 31.58
CA LEU A 209 13.31 -16.05 32.88
C LEU A 209 14.01 -17.42 32.73
N GLU A 210 13.79 -18.11 31.61
CA GLU A 210 14.38 -19.40 31.28
C GLU A 210 15.70 -19.29 30.49
N GLY A 211 16.22 -18.06 30.29
CA GLY A 211 17.46 -17.82 29.56
C GLY A 211 17.37 -18.14 28.06
N ARG A 212 16.16 -18.32 27.51
CA ARG A 212 15.92 -18.46 26.07
C ARG A 212 15.85 -17.07 25.45
N ALA A 213 16.41 -16.91 24.26
CA ALA A 213 16.23 -15.69 23.50
C ALA A 213 14.72 -15.49 23.24
N PRO A 214 14.16 -14.28 23.44
CA PRO A 214 12.75 -14.03 23.18
C PRO A 214 12.43 -14.44 21.73
N VAL A 215 11.35 -15.20 21.56
CA VAL A 215 10.90 -15.64 20.24
C VAL A 215 10.47 -14.40 19.46
N SER A 216 11.27 -14.06 18.44
CA SER A 216 11.11 -12.91 17.56
C SER A 216 10.86 -11.58 18.28
N THR A 217 11.93 -10.95 18.78
CA THR A 217 11.94 -9.49 18.75
C THR A 217 11.62 -9.06 17.32
N PRO A 218 10.60 -8.20 17.08
CA PRO A 218 10.37 -7.67 15.75
C PRO A 218 11.72 -7.12 15.24
N PRO A 219 12.12 -7.43 14.00
CA PRO A 219 13.42 -7.07 13.49
C PRO A 219 13.61 -5.59 13.76
N ASN A 220 14.78 -5.26 14.31
CA ASN A 220 15.14 -3.89 14.66
C ASN A 220 14.60 -2.97 13.55
N PRO A 221 13.71 -2.00 13.85
CA PRO A 221 13.15 -1.11 12.84
C PRO A 221 14.22 -0.29 12.10
N TYR A 222 15.49 -0.40 12.54
CA TYR A 222 16.71 0.18 12.02
C TYR A 222 17.78 -0.85 11.60
N GLY A 223 17.43 -2.14 11.46
CA GLY A 223 18.39 -3.26 11.36
C GLY A 223 18.85 -3.68 9.96
N ALA A 224 18.18 -3.24 8.90
CA ALA A 224 18.70 -3.36 7.54
C ALA A 224 18.81 -1.94 6.99
N GLY A 225 20.05 -1.44 6.87
CA GLY A 225 20.29 -0.23 6.12
C GLY A 225 19.71 -0.39 4.71
N CYS A 226 18.91 0.59 4.29
CA CYS A 226 18.77 0.85 2.87
C CYS A 226 20.10 1.35 2.34
#